data_AF-A0ABC8S746-F1
#
_entry.id   AF-A0ABC8S746-F1
#
_cell.length_a   1.000
_cell.length_b   1.000
_cell.length_c   1.000
_cell.angle_alpha   90.00
_cell.angle_beta   90.00
_cell.angle_gamma   90.00
#
_symmetry.space_group_name_H-M   'P 1'
#
loop_
_entity.id
_entity.type
_entity.pdbx_description
1 polymer ?
#
loop_
_entity_poly.entity_id
_entity_poly.type
_entity_poly.pdbx_seq_one_letter_code
_entity_poly.pdbx_strand_id
1 'polypeptide(L)'
;MSITNYENKFTTLSQFVPSIVGNEEEKWRRFQMGLHFSIRCQICTLELKRYIDLVNKALIAKRDMQEEEKVGEKSKRSRFDLARQATLVVDFQVKVGKFFNIKDSFQTVNKVVGSYAT
;
A
#
# COMPACT_ATOMS: atom_id res chain seq x y z
N MET A 1 0.69 9.89 -17.10
CA MET A 1 1.84 10.35 -17.92
C MET A 1 3.11 10.16 -17.11
N SER A 2 4.19 9.62 -17.67
CA SER A 2 5.49 9.48 -16.96
C SER A 2 6.22 10.83 -16.90
N ILE A 3 7.10 10.98 -15.92
CA ILE A 3 7.93 12.20 -15.77
C ILE A 3 8.84 12.38 -16.99
N THR A 4 9.40 11.30 -17.52
CA THR A 4 10.22 11.32 -18.75
C THR A 4 9.44 11.84 -19.96
N ASN A 5 8.18 11.41 -20.14
CA ASN A 5 7.35 11.90 -21.22
C ASN A 5 6.99 13.38 -21.03
N TYR A 6 6.83 13.82 -19.78
CA TYR A 6 6.58 15.21 -19.46
C TYR A 6 7.83 16.08 -19.73
N GLU A 7 9.00 15.65 -19.29
CA GLU A 7 10.30 16.29 -19.55
C GLU A 7 10.55 16.51 -21.04
N ASN A 8 10.35 15.47 -21.86
CA ASN A 8 10.54 15.57 -23.31
C ASN A 8 9.63 16.63 -23.93
N LYS A 9 8.32 16.60 -23.61
CA LYS A 9 7.37 17.59 -24.13
C LYS A 9 7.68 18.99 -23.63
N PHE A 10 8.04 19.14 -22.36
CA PHE A 10 8.41 20.41 -21.77
C PHE A 10 9.65 20.99 -22.44
N THR A 11 10.66 20.16 -22.72
CA THR A 11 11.88 20.59 -23.41
C THR A 11 11.60 21.05 -24.83
N THR A 12 10.79 20.30 -25.59
CA THR A 12 10.34 20.73 -26.92
C THR A 12 9.62 22.06 -26.87
N LEU A 13 8.67 22.24 -25.95
CA LEU A 13 7.92 23.50 -25.82
C LEU A 13 8.80 24.67 -25.35
N SER A 14 9.75 24.41 -24.46
CA SER A 14 10.70 25.40 -23.95
C SER A 14 11.57 26.00 -25.06
N GLN A 15 11.86 25.24 -26.12
CA GLN A 15 12.64 25.73 -27.27
C GLN A 15 11.86 26.75 -28.10
N PHE A 16 10.54 26.65 -28.15
CA PHE A 16 9.69 27.58 -28.91
C PHE A 16 9.35 28.85 -28.13
N VAL A 17 9.60 28.88 -26.82
CA VAL A 17 9.25 30.01 -25.95
C VAL A 17 10.42 30.44 -25.07
N PRO A 18 11.57 30.84 -25.67
CA PRO A 18 12.73 31.29 -24.92
C PRO A 18 12.46 32.57 -24.12
N SER A 19 11.44 33.35 -24.48
CA SER A 19 11.01 34.54 -23.73
C SER A 19 10.41 34.21 -22.35
N ILE A 20 9.79 33.04 -22.19
CA ILE A 20 9.14 32.63 -20.93
C ILE A 20 10.03 31.65 -20.15
N VAL A 21 10.88 30.89 -20.82
CA VAL A 21 11.71 29.83 -20.21
C VAL A 21 13.20 30.06 -20.49
N GLY A 22 13.60 31.32 -20.63
CA GLY A 22 14.97 31.70 -21.00
C GLY A 22 15.99 31.48 -19.89
N ASN A 23 15.56 31.61 -18.63
CA ASN A 23 16.41 31.43 -17.46
C ASN A 23 16.26 30.01 -16.90
N GLU A 24 17.35 29.44 -16.39
CA GLU A 24 17.33 28.11 -15.78
C GLU A 24 16.42 28.06 -14.55
N GLU A 25 16.35 29.13 -13.77
CA GLU A 25 15.46 29.26 -12.61
C GLU A 25 13.97 29.28 -13.01
N GLU A 26 13.61 30.01 -14.05
CA GLU A 26 12.23 30.06 -14.55
C GLU A 26 11.84 28.70 -15.15
N LYS A 27 12.77 28.05 -15.86
CA LYS A 27 12.62 26.68 -16.36
C LYS A 27 12.35 25.68 -15.23
N TRP A 28 13.15 25.75 -14.18
CA TRP A 28 12.98 24.96 -12.98
C TRP A 28 11.60 25.18 -12.33
N ARG A 29 11.21 26.45 -12.14
CA ARG A 29 9.95 26.82 -11.48
C ARG A 29 8.73 26.35 -12.26
N ARG A 30 8.74 26.55 -13.58
CA ARG A 30 7.65 26.13 -14.48
C ARG A 30 7.49 24.62 -14.52
N PHE A 31 8.61 23.90 -14.59
CA PHE A 31 8.59 22.45 -14.54
C PHE A 31 8.03 21.95 -13.20
N GLN A 32 8.52 22.50 -12.09
CA GLN A 32 8.04 22.13 -10.76
C GLN A 32 6.54 22.38 -10.61
N MET A 33 6.02 23.51 -11.08
CA MET A 33 4.59 23.83 -11.02
C MET A 33 3.72 22.83 -11.80
N GLY A 34 4.22 22.31 -12.93
CA GLY A 34 3.53 21.32 -13.76
C GLY A 34 3.62 19.88 -13.26
N LEU A 35 4.43 19.61 -12.22
CA LEU A 35 4.48 18.29 -11.58
C LEU A 35 3.26 18.04 -10.69
N HIS A 36 2.94 16.76 -10.49
CA HIS A 36 1.88 16.35 -9.56
C HIS A 36 2.21 16.77 -8.13
N PHE A 37 1.20 17.19 -7.35
CA PHE A 37 1.37 17.69 -5.99
C PHE A 37 2.21 16.77 -5.10
N SER A 38 1.94 15.47 -5.13
CA SER A 38 2.66 14.49 -4.30
C SER A 38 4.17 14.45 -4.60
N ILE A 39 4.56 14.58 -5.87
CA ILE A 39 5.97 14.65 -6.28
C ILE A 39 6.55 16.01 -5.89
N ARG A 40 5.79 17.10 -6.08
CA ARG A 40 6.21 18.45 -5.69
C ARG A 40 6.51 18.55 -4.20
N CYS A 41 5.72 17.93 -3.33
CA CYS A 41 5.97 17.95 -1.89
C CYS A 41 7.31 17.30 -1.53
N GLN A 42 7.67 16.19 -2.17
CA GLN A 42 8.95 15.51 -1.97
C GLN A 42 10.14 16.37 -2.42
N ILE A 43 9.96 17.17 -3.48
CA ILE A 43 11.03 18.01 -4.02
C ILE A 43 11.09 19.38 -3.36
N CYS A 44 9.99 19.89 -2.82
CA CYS A 44 9.90 21.23 -2.21
C CYS A 44 10.81 21.38 -0.98
N THR A 45 11.15 20.29 -0.32
CA THR A 45 12.10 20.26 0.82
C THR A 45 13.56 20.35 0.38
N LEU A 46 13.85 20.21 -0.91
CA LEU A 46 15.20 20.19 -1.46
C LEU A 46 15.56 21.55 -2.07
N GLU A 47 16.69 22.12 -1.66
CA GLU A 47 17.25 23.33 -2.27
C GLU A 47 17.97 23.00 -3.59
N LEU A 48 17.19 22.86 -4.67
CA LEU A 48 17.72 22.59 -6.00
C LEU A 48 17.80 23.87 -6.82
N LYS A 49 18.98 24.14 -7.40
CA LYS A 49 19.23 25.35 -8.21
C LYS A 49 19.27 25.08 -9.73
N ARG A 50 19.33 23.81 -10.14
CA ARG A 50 19.47 23.41 -11.54
C ARG A 50 18.29 22.59 -12.02
N TYR A 51 17.96 22.73 -13.30
CA TYR A 51 16.85 22.01 -13.92
C TYR A 51 17.09 20.49 -13.95
N ILE A 52 18.32 20.06 -14.25
CA ILE A 52 18.67 18.64 -14.36
C ILE A 52 18.53 17.94 -13.00
N ASP A 53 18.93 18.61 -11.92
CA ASP A 53 18.83 18.06 -10.57
C ASP A 53 17.35 17.88 -10.16
N LEU A 54 16.47 18.81 -10.56
CA LEU A 54 15.03 18.73 -10.36
C LEU A 54 14.41 17.50 -11.06
N VAL A 55 14.76 17.27 -12.33
CA VAL A 55 14.27 16.12 -13.10
C VAL A 55 14.71 14.81 -12.44
N ASN A 56 15.99 14.70 -12.09
CA ASN A 56 16.53 13.51 -11.43
C ASN A 56 15.82 13.22 -10.11
N LYS A 57 15.61 14.25 -9.29
CA LYS A 57 14.88 14.11 -8.01
C LYS A 57 13.42 13.73 -8.21
N ALA A 58 12.76 14.27 -9.22
CA ALA A 58 11.39 13.90 -9.56
C ALA A 58 11.28 12.41 -9.95
N LEU A 59 12.24 11.91 -10.73
CA LEU A 59 12.30 10.50 -11.12
C LEU A 59 12.49 9.57 -9.91
N ILE A 60 13.38 9.94 -8.99
CA ILE A 60 13.60 9.19 -7.74
C ILE A 60 12.34 9.20 -6.89
N ALA A 61 11.75 10.37 -6.63
CA ALA A 61 10.53 10.49 -5.84
C ALA A 61 9.39 9.62 -6.42
N LYS A 62 9.25 9.56 -7.75
CA LYS A 62 8.23 8.71 -8.38
C LYS A 62 8.48 7.22 -8.16
N ARG A 63 9.75 6.80 -8.16
CA ARG A 63 10.13 5.41 -7.87
C ARG A 63 9.82 5.06 -6.43
N ASP A 64 10.22 5.92 -5.49
CA ASP A 64 10.03 5.70 -4.06
C ASP A 64 8.54 5.58 -3.73
N MET A 65 7.69 6.44 -4.32
CA MET A 65 6.23 6.34 -4.19
C MET A 65 5.66 5.02 -4.71
N GLN A 66 6.16 4.51 -5.84
CA GLN A 66 5.73 3.21 -6.35
C GLN A 66 6.17 2.05 -5.45
N GLU A 67 7.27 2.21 -4.73
CA GLU A 67 7.73 1.22 -3.76
C GLU A 67 6.86 1.25 -2.48
N GLU A 68 6.54 2.44 -1.97
CA GLU A 68 5.62 2.62 -0.84
C GLU A 68 4.24 2.02 -1.12
N GLU A 69 3.68 2.25 -2.32
CA GLU A 69 2.40 1.65 -2.74
C GLU A 69 2.44 0.11 -2.69
N LYS A 70 3.53 -0.50 -3.17
CA LYS A 70 3.73 -1.96 -3.14
C LYS A 70 3.87 -2.51 -1.73
N VAL A 71 4.56 -1.79 -0.85
CA VAL A 71 4.68 -2.17 0.57
C VAL A 71 3.32 -2.07 1.27
N GLY A 72 2.56 -0.99 1.01
CA GLY A 72 1.22 -0.80 1.54
C GLY A 72 0.22 -1.86 1.06
N GLU A 73 0.28 -2.28 -0.20
CA GLU A 73 -0.57 -3.36 -0.72
C GLU A 73 -0.29 -4.71 -0.08
N LYS A 74 0.99 -5.07 0.14
CA LYS A 74 1.36 -6.31 0.84
C LYS A 74 0.82 -6.33 2.26
N SER A 75 0.91 -5.20 2.97
CA SER A 75 0.35 -5.07 4.32
C SER A 75 -1.18 -5.16 4.32
N LYS A 76 -1.87 -4.54 3.34
CA LYS A 76 -3.33 -4.64 3.20
C LYS A 76 -3.79 -6.07 2.91
N ARG A 77 -3.10 -6.81 2.03
CA ARG A 77 -3.39 -8.24 1.78
C ARG A 77 -3.19 -9.08 3.02
N SER A 78 -2.05 -8.94 3.70
CA SER A 78 -1.77 -9.66 4.95
C SER A 78 -2.83 -9.41 6.04
N ARG A 79 -3.29 -8.16 6.22
CA ARG A 79 -4.38 -7.84 7.16
C ARG A 79 -5.72 -8.48 6.74
N PHE A 80 -6.03 -8.50 5.45
CA PHE A 80 -7.22 -9.17 4.93
C PHE A 80 -7.15 -10.69 5.09
N ASP A 81 -5.97 -11.29 4.87
CA ASP A 81 -5.75 -12.73 5.00
C ASP A 81 -5.85 -13.17 6.47
N LEU A 82 -5.31 -12.38 7.40
CA LEU A 82 -5.44 -12.63 8.85
C LEU A 82 -6.89 -12.51 9.31
N ALA A 83 -7.62 -11.51 8.82
CA ALA A 83 -9.05 -11.36 9.10
C ALA A 83 -9.87 -12.55 8.56
N ARG A 84 -9.55 -13.05 7.36
CA ARG A 84 -10.18 -14.26 6.79
C ARG A 84 -9.91 -15.52 7.60
N GLN A 85 -8.67 -15.74 8.05
CA GLN A 85 -8.35 -16.87 8.91
C GLN A 85 -9.11 -16.78 10.23
N ALA A 86 -9.19 -15.60 10.86
CA ALA A 86 -9.95 -15.42 12.08
C ALA A 86 -11.45 -15.75 11.91
N THR A 87 -12.09 -15.27 10.83
CA THR A 87 -13.51 -15.61 10.55
C THR A 87 -13.71 -17.11 10.35
N LEU A 88 -12.84 -17.78 9.58
CA LEU A 88 -12.93 -19.23 9.35
C LEU A 88 -12.74 -20.05 10.64
N VAL A 89 -11.88 -19.60 11.56
CA VAL A 89 -11.67 -20.27 12.86
C VAL A 89 -12.92 -20.14 13.75
N VAL A 90 -13.59 -18.98 13.72
CA VAL A 90 -14.88 -18.77 14.42
C VAL A 90 -15.97 -19.65 13.81
N ASP A 91 -16.09 -19.68 12.47
CA ASP A 91 -17.08 -20.51 11.77
C ASP A 91 -16.81 -22.01 11.95
N PHE A 92 -15.55 -22.44 12.01
CA PHE A 92 -15.19 -23.83 12.31
C PHE A 92 -15.58 -24.19 13.74
N GLN A 93 -15.27 -23.36 14.75
CA GLN A 93 -15.67 -23.58 16.14
C GLN A 93 -17.19 -23.66 16.32
N VAL A 94 -17.95 -22.77 15.66
CA VAL A 94 -19.43 -22.81 15.67
C VAL A 94 -19.97 -24.09 15.00
N LYS A 95 -19.23 -24.66 14.04
CA LYS A 95 -19.61 -25.90 13.36
C LYS A 95 -19.20 -27.14 14.16
N VAL A 96 -18.01 -27.21 14.76
CA VAL A 96 -17.60 -28.36 15.60
C VAL A 96 -18.39 -28.40 16.92
N GLY A 97 -18.70 -27.24 17.50
CA GLY A 97 -19.53 -27.13 18.71
C GLY A 97 -20.98 -27.57 18.54
N LYS A 98 -21.46 -27.75 17.30
CA LYS A 98 -22.79 -28.31 16.99
C LYS A 98 -22.79 -29.83 16.78
N PHE A 99 -21.62 -30.47 16.66
CA PHE A 99 -21.49 -31.91 16.37
C PHE A 99 -21.04 -32.76 17.57
N PHE A 100 -20.56 -32.17 18.66
CA PHE A 100 -20.04 -32.94 19.80
C PHE A 100 -20.85 -32.67 21.07
N ASN A 101 -22.01 -33.31 21.18
CA ASN A 101 -22.74 -33.41 22.45
C ASN A 101 -22.13 -34.52 23.31
N ILE A 102 -20.96 -34.26 23.92
CA ILE A 102 -20.25 -35.21 24.81
C ILE A 102 -21.08 -35.57 26.06
N LYS A 103 -22.07 -34.75 26.44
CA LYS A 103 -22.79 -34.93 27.70
C LYS A 103 -23.71 -36.15 27.72
N ASP A 104 -24.14 -36.63 26.55
CA ASP A 104 -25.07 -37.76 26.46
C ASP A 104 -24.37 -39.13 26.51
N SER A 105 -23.05 -39.20 26.32
CA SER A 105 -22.29 -40.47 26.38
C SER A 105 -21.80 -40.86 27.78
N PHE A 106 -21.77 -39.94 28.74
CA PHE A 106 -21.33 -40.24 30.12
C PHE A 106 -22.45 -40.74 31.06
N GLN A 107 -23.71 -40.71 30.63
CA GLN A 107 -24.82 -41.27 31.42
C GLN A 107 -25.03 -42.78 31.21
N THR A 108 -24.64 -43.35 30.07
CA THR A 108 -24.87 -44.78 29.80
C THR A 108 -23.89 -45.69 30.53
N VAL A 109 -22.68 -45.22 30.86
CA VAL A 109 -21.67 -46.06 31.52
C VAL A 109 -21.86 -46.11 33.05
N ASN A 110 -22.41 -45.07 33.66
CA ASN A 110 -22.66 -45.03 35.11
C ASN A 110 -23.91 -45.82 35.57
N LYS A 111 -24.69 -46.41 34.65
CA LYS A 111 -25.82 -47.28 35.01
C LYS A 111 -25.44 -48.76 35.14
N VAL A 112 -24.24 -49.17 34.72
CA VAL A 112 -23.81 -50.59 34.73
C VAL A 112 -22.88 -50.93 35.89
N VAL A 113 -22.28 -49.95 36.56
CA VAL A 113 -21.30 -50.19 37.65
C VAL A 113 -21.91 -50.02 39.06
N GLY A 114 -23.23 -49.90 39.16
CA GLY A 114 -23.95 -49.71 40.44
C GLY A 114 -24.55 -50.97 41.07
N SER A 115 -24.28 -52.18 40.57
CA SER A 115 -24.96 -53.41 41.02
C SER A 115 -24.12 -54.36 41.90
N TYR A 116 -23.00 -53.91 42.46
CA TYR A 116 -22.19 -54.73 43.38
C TYR A 116 -21.56 -53.86 44.47
N ALA A 117 -22.41 -53.37 45.37
CA ALA A 117 -22.00 -53.00 46.72
C ALA A 117 -23.16 -53.40 47.65
N THR A 118 -23.12 -54.66 48.06
CA THR A 118 -23.81 -55.23 49.22
C THR A 118 -23.39 -54.54 50.51
#